data_AF-A0A4R4DKE6-F1
#
_entry.id   AF-A0A4R4DKE6-F1
#
_cell.length_a   1.000
_cell.length_b   1.000
_cell.length_c   1.000
_cell.angle_alpha   90.00
_cell.angle_beta   90.00
_cell.angle_gamma   90.00
#
_symmetry.space_group_name_H-M   'P 1'
#
loop_
_entity.id
_entity.type
_entity.pdbx_description
1 polymer ?
#
loop_
_entity_poly.entity_id
_entity_poly.type
_entity_poly.pdbx_seq_one_letter_code
_entity_poly.pdbx_strand_id
1 'polypeptide(L)'
;MAKVMENPMPRGGYRPGAGRPKGSPTIRVPELAAEGEADPLAYLLAVMNDPAADPARRDRAAIAALPYVHARADAGGKKAAALAAASDAESGTEWEWLLR
;
A
#
# COMPACT_ATOMS: atom_id res chain seq x y z
N MET A 1 -28.67 -32.27 29.24
CA MET A 1 -27.51 -31.49 28.73
C MET A 1 -27.32 -31.80 27.26
N ALA A 2 -27.76 -30.91 26.35
CA ALA A 2 -27.51 -31.06 24.92
C ALA A 2 -26.16 -30.42 24.55
N LYS A 3 -25.30 -31.18 23.87
CA LYS A 3 -23.95 -30.76 23.45
C LYS A 3 -24.07 -29.94 22.16
N VAL A 4 -23.67 -28.67 22.21
CA VAL A 4 -23.60 -27.79 21.04
C VAL A 4 -22.53 -28.35 20.09
N MET A 5 -22.93 -28.73 18.87
CA MET A 5 -22.02 -29.10 17.80
C MET A 5 -21.46 -27.82 17.18
N GLU A 6 -20.19 -27.53 17.43
CA GLU A 6 -19.50 -26.42 16.81
C GLU A 6 -19.12 -26.83 15.37
N ASN A 7 -19.75 -26.18 14.37
CA ASN A 7 -19.45 -26.42 12.97
C ASN A 7 -18.46 -25.34 12.49
N PRO A 8 -17.15 -25.64 12.37
CA PRO A 8 -16.18 -24.63 11.95
C PRO A 8 -16.38 -24.33 10.47
N MET A 9 -16.93 -23.15 10.16
CA MET A 9 -17.08 -22.71 8.77
C MET A 9 -15.70 -22.60 8.09
N PRO A 10 -15.52 -23.16 6.87
CA PRO A 10 -14.24 -23.13 6.19
C PRO A 10 -13.91 -21.69 5.76
N ARG A 11 -12.82 -21.14 6.31
CA ARG A 11 -12.30 -19.81 5.98
C ARG A 11 -11.92 -19.73 4.49
N GLY A 12 -12.09 -18.54 3.92
CA GLY A 12 -11.98 -18.27 2.49
C GLY A 12 -10.74 -18.85 1.82
N GLY A 13 -10.94 -19.50 0.69
CA GLY A 13 -9.92 -20.12 -0.13
C GLY A 13 -10.48 -20.37 -1.53
N TYR A 14 -9.67 -20.95 -2.42
CA TYR A 14 -10.11 -21.26 -3.77
C TYR A 14 -11.42 -22.07 -3.75
N ARG A 15 -12.39 -21.60 -4.53
CA ARG A 15 -13.63 -22.32 -4.86
C ARG A 15 -13.74 -22.33 -6.38
N PRO A 16 -14.12 -23.45 -7.02
CA PRO A 16 -14.37 -23.46 -8.46
C PRO A 16 -15.39 -22.38 -8.82
N GLY A 17 -15.00 -21.45 -9.71
CA GLY A 17 -15.84 -20.30 -10.09
C GLY A 17 -15.80 -19.10 -9.14
N ALA A 18 -15.00 -19.12 -8.07
CA ALA A 18 -14.77 -17.96 -7.22
C ALA A 18 -13.72 -17.00 -7.81
N GLY A 19 -13.82 -15.75 -7.40
CA GLY A 19 -12.99 -14.66 -7.90
C GLY A 19 -13.67 -13.91 -9.04
N ARG A 20 -12.99 -12.87 -9.50
CA ARG A 20 -13.47 -11.99 -10.55
C ARG A 20 -13.25 -12.67 -11.93
N PRO A 21 -14.26 -12.77 -12.81
CA PRO A 21 -14.10 -13.43 -14.10
C PRO A 21 -13.01 -12.77 -14.94
N LYS A 22 -12.22 -13.60 -15.63
CA LYS A 22 -11.11 -13.17 -16.48
C LYS A 22 -11.65 -12.25 -17.59
N GLY A 23 -11.05 -11.06 -17.72
CA GLY A 23 -11.45 -10.08 -18.73
C GLY A 23 -12.60 -9.15 -18.32
N SER A 24 -13.09 -9.23 -17.07
CA SER A 24 -14.07 -8.26 -16.59
C SER A 24 -13.52 -6.83 -16.66
N PRO A 25 -14.33 -5.86 -17.15
CA PRO A 25 -13.88 -4.49 -17.34
C PRO A 25 -13.53 -3.89 -15.98
N THR A 26 -12.26 -3.54 -15.79
CA THR A 26 -11.87 -2.75 -14.62
C THR A 26 -12.61 -1.43 -14.70
N ILE A 27 -13.48 -1.17 -13.73
CA ILE A 27 -14.06 0.17 -13.56
C ILE A 27 -12.89 1.06 -13.18
N ARG A 28 -12.34 1.76 -14.18
CA ARG A 28 -11.50 2.92 -13.93
C ARG A 28 -12.44 3.97 -13.40
N VAL A 29 -12.46 4.12 -12.08
CA VAL A 29 -13.05 5.31 -11.48
C VAL A 29 -12.35 6.51 -12.13
N PRO A 30 -13.09 7.45 -12.74
CA PRO A 30 -12.48 8.63 -13.30
C PRO A 30 -11.69 9.31 -12.19
N GLU A 31 -10.53 9.83 -12.55
CA GLU A 31 -9.74 10.66 -11.66
C GLU A 31 -10.66 11.83 -11.26
N LEU A 32 -11.05 11.88 -9.99
CA LEU A 32 -11.84 12.96 -9.44
C LEU A 32 -10.94 14.20 -9.47
N ALA A 33 -10.88 14.84 -10.63
CA ALA A 33 -10.34 16.19 -10.75
C ALA A 33 -11.23 17.05 -9.85
N ALA A 34 -10.68 17.47 -8.72
CA ALA A 34 -11.37 18.38 -7.82
C ALA A 34 -11.61 19.68 -8.61
N GLU A 35 -12.85 19.88 -9.06
CA GLU A 35 -13.29 21.15 -9.62
C GLU A 35 -13.32 22.17 -8.47
N GLY A 36 -12.20 22.87 -8.29
CA GLY A 36 -12.01 23.90 -7.27
C GLY A 36 -10.58 24.43 -7.27
N GLU A 37 -10.43 25.76 -7.28
CA GLU A 37 -9.22 26.58 -7.44
C GLU A 37 -8.05 26.31 -6.45
N ALA A 38 -8.12 25.29 -5.60
CA ALA A 38 -7.08 24.98 -4.62
C ALA A 38 -6.47 23.60 -4.89
N ASP A 39 -5.15 23.58 -5.08
CA ASP A 39 -4.36 22.35 -5.03
C ASP A 39 -4.76 21.55 -3.76
N PRO A 40 -5.30 20.32 -3.91
CA PRO A 40 -5.76 19.52 -2.78
C PRO A 40 -4.68 19.31 -1.72
N LEU A 41 -3.41 19.20 -2.14
CA LEU A 41 -2.31 19.06 -1.19
C LEU A 41 -2.10 20.35 -0.39
N ALA A 42 -2.11 21.51 -1.06
CA ALA A 42 -2.01 22.80 -0.39
C ALA A 42 -3.13 23.02 0.63
N TYR A 43 -4.36 22.57 0.33
CA TYR A 43 -5.46 22.59 1.29
C TYR A 43 -5.17 21.73 2.53
N LEU A 44 -4.71 20.49 2.37
CA LEU A 44 -4.40 19.60 3.50
C LEU A 44 -3.29 20.18 4.39
N LEU A 45 -2.26 20.78 3.79
CA LEU A 45 -1.17 21.44 4.52
C LEU A 45 -1.67 22.67 5.30
N ALA A 46 -2.58 23.45 4.72
CA ALA A 46 -3.20 24.59 5.41
C ALA A 46 -4.02 24.12 6.62
N VAL A 47 -4.78 23.03 6.49
CA VAL A 47 -5.57 22.44 7.59
C VAL A 47 -4.69 21.95 8.73
N MET A 48 -3.55 21.32 8.44
CA MET A 48 -2.61 20.84 9.46
C MET A 48 -2.04 21.98 10.31
N ASN A 49 -1.81 23.15 9.70
CA ASN A 49 -1.21 24.33 10.32
C ASN A 49 -2.21 25.23 11.05
N ASP A 50 -3.52 25.00 10.90
CA ASP A 50 -4.56 25.82 11.55
C ASP A 50 -4.81 25.37 13.00
N PRO A 51 -4.46 26.18 14.02
CA PRO A 51 -4.68 25.81 15.42
C PRO A 51 -6.17 25.81 15.82
N ALA A 52 -7.05 26.47 15.07
CA ALA A 52 -8.49 26.48 15.31
C ALA A 52 -9.19 25.23 14.75
N ALA A 53 -8.52 24.44 13.92
CA ALA A 53 -9.07 23.22 13.37
C ALA A 53 -9.12 22.10 14.42
N ASP A 54 -10.22 21.34 14.38
CA ASP A 54 -10.40 20.14 15.20
C ASP A 54 -9.18 19.19 15.10
N PRO A 55 -8.62 18.71 16.22
CA PRO A 55 -7.44 17.84 16.20
C PRO A 55 -7.61 16.60 15.31
N ALA A 56 -8.76 15.93 15.35
CA ALA A 56 -8.98 14.74 14.53
C ALA A 56 -9.11 15.05 13.03
N ARG A 57 -9.52 16.28 12.68
CA ARG A 57 -9.44 16.76 11.29
C ARG A 57 -7.99 17.00 10.86
N ARG A 58 -7.15 17.55 11.73
CA ARG A 58 -5.71 17.76 11.46
C ARG A 58 -4.98 16.44 11.24
N ASP A 59 -5.26 15.44 12.08
CA ASP A 59 -4.66 14.10 11.95
C ASP A 59 -5.05 13.43 10.63
N ARG A 60 -6.32 13.51 10.23
CA ARG A 60 -6.78 12.98 8.94
C ARG A 60 -6.12 13.68 7.77
N ALA A 61 -5.93 15.00 7.84
CA ALA A 61 -5.23 15.75 6.81
C ALA A 61 -3.76 15.33 6.71
N ALA A 62 -3.08 15.15 7.85
CA ALA A 62 -1.71 14.68 7.90
C ALA A 62 -1.57 13.28 7.27
N ILE A 63 -2.41 12.32 7.66
CA ILE A 63 -2.41 10.96 7.11
C ILE A 63 -2.58 10.98 5.58
N ALA A 64 -3.48 11.82 5.07
CA ALA A 64 -3.72 11.94 3.63
C ALA A 64 -2.52 12.57 2.88
N ALA A 65 -1.80 13.51 3.50
CA ALA A 65 -0.64 14.18 2.91
C ALA A 65 0.65 13.33 2.95
N LEU A 66 0.82 12.44 3.94
CA LEU A 66 2.03 11.61 4.15
C LEU A 66 2.64 11.00 2.87
N PRO A 67 1.85 10.39 1.94
CA PRO A 67 2.42 9.73 0.76
C PRO A 67 3.12 10.69 -0.22
N TYR A 68 2.81 11.98 -0.15
CA TYR A 68 3.31 13.01 -1.05
C TYR A 68 4.43 13.84 -0.42
N VAL A 69 4.46 13.94 0.91
CA VAL A 69 5.50 14.71 1.63
C VAL A 69 6.66 13.85 2.12
N HIS A 70 6.47 12.54 2.30
CA HIS A 70 7.50 11.63 2.78
C HIS A 70 7.69 10.45 1.82
N ALA A 71 8.95 10.06 1.61
CA ALA A 71 9.28 8.82 0.95
C ALA A 71 8.68 7.66 1.74
N ARG A 72 8.06 6.71 1.04
CA ARG A 72 7.56 5.51 1.71
C ARG A 72 8.73 4.66 2.22
N ALA A 73 8.54 4.05 3.38
CA ALA A 73 9.54 3.17 3.99
C ALA A 73 9.93 1.98 3.08
N ASP A 74 9.04 1.58 2.17
CA ASP A 74 9.22 0.49 1.22
C ASP A 74 9.59 0.94 -0.20
N ALA A 75 10.14 2.16 -0.37
CA ALA A 75 10.42 2.76 -1.67
C ALA A 75 11.18 1.86 -2.67
N GLY A 76 11.91 0.84 -2.20
CA GLY A 76 12.58 -0.14 -3.06
C GLY A 76 11.69 -1.25 -3.64
N GLY A 77 10.58 -1.60 -2.99
CA GLY A 77 9.76 -2.75 -3.36
C GLY A 77 10.55 -4.07 -3.53
N LYS A 78 9.89 -5.10 -4.08
CA LYS A 78 10.53 -6.40 -4.33
C LYS A 78 11.66 -6.32 -5.36
N LYS A 79 11.60 -5.34 -6.28
CA LYS A 79 12.59 -5.18 -7.35
C LYS A 79 13.91 -4.62 -6.84
N ALA A 80 13.90 -3.58 -5.99
CA ALA A 80 15.15 -3.09 -5.42
C ALA A 80 15.74 -4.10 -4.42
N ALA A 81 14.89 -4.84 -3.69
CA ALA A 81 15.37 -5.94 -2.84
C ALA A 81 16.05 -7.05 -3.66
N ALA A 82 15.48 -7.42 -4.81
CA ALA A 82 16.10 -8.39 -5.72
C ALA A 82 17.39 -7.86 -6.34
N LEU A 83 17.48 -6.55 -6.64
CA LEU A 83 18.70 -5.93 -7.15
C LEU A 83 19.82 -5.92 -6.11
N ALA A 84 19.50 -5.55 -4.86
CA ALA A 84 20.45 -5.61 -3.75
C ALA A 84 20.90 -7.05 -3.46
N ALA A 85 19.96 -8.00 -3.49
CA ALA A 85 20.31 -9.42 -3.35
C ALA A 85 21.18 -9.92 -4.52
N ALA A 86 20.99 -9.40 -5.74
CA ALA A 86 21.79 -9.79 -6.89
C ALA A 86 23.22 -9.23 -6.83
N SER A 87 23.42 -8.00 -6.31
CA SER A 87 24.78 -7.47 -6.11
C SER A 87 25.55 -8.25 -5.05
N ASP A 88 24.86 -8.70 -3.99
CA ASP A 88 25.52 -9.38 -2.88
C ASP A 88 25.61 -10.91 -3.10
N ALA A 89 25.00 -11.44 -4.17
CA ALA A 89 24.89 -12.87 -4.43
C ALA A 89 26.23 -13.57 -4.72
N GLU A 90 27.25 -12.84 -5.18
CA GLU A 90 28.57 -13.39 -5.50
C GLU A 90 29.43 -13.64 -4.25
N SER A 91 29.17 -12.89 -3.17
CA SER A 91 29.93 -12.96 -1.93
C SER A 91 29.77 -14.31 -1.22
N GLY A 92 30.88 -14.92 -0.80
CA GLY A 92 30.91 -16.22 -0.12
C GLY A 92 30.64 -17.42 -1.03
N THR A 93 30.59 -17.25 -2.35
CA THR A 93 30.48 -18.37 -3.29
C THR A 93 31.86 -18.88 -3.72
N GLU A 94 31.93 -20.15 -4.11
CA GLU A 94 33.15 -20.77 -4.67
C GLU A 94 33.67 -20.04 -5.93
N TRP A 95 32.89 -19.13 -6.51
CA TRP A 95 33.22 -18.34 -7.70
C TRP A 95 33.72 -16.91 -7.38
N GLU A 96 33.67 -16.48 -6.11
CA GLU A 96 34.06 -15.13 -5.67
C GLU A 96 35.49 -14.77 -6.07
N TRP A 97 36.41 -15.75 -6.05
CA TRP A 97 37.82 -15.53 -6.41
C TRP A 97 38.05 -15.21 -7.88
N LEU A 98 37.12 -15.52 -8.78
CA LEU A 98 37.22 -15.20 -10.21
C LEU A 98 36.80 -13.77 -10.55
N LEU A 99 36.14 -13.09 -9.61
CA LEU A 99 35.56 -11.75 -9.80
C LEU A 99 36.44 -10.64 -9.19
N ARG A 100 37.65 -10.98 -8.72
CA ARG A 100 38.64 -10.08 -8.11
C ARG A 100 39.68 -9.57 -9.12
#